data_AF-A0A967UK32-F1
#
_entry.id   AF-A0A967UK32-F1
#
_cell.length_a   1.000
_cell.length_b   1.000
_cell.length_c   1.000
_cell.angle_alpha   90.00
_cell.angle_beta   90.00
_cell.angle_gamma   90.00
#
_symmetry.space_group_name_H-M   'P 1'
#
loop_
_entity.id
_entity.type
_entity.pdbx_description
1 polymer ?
#
loop_
_entity_poly.entity_id
_entity_poly.type
_entity_poly.pdbx_seq_one_letter_code
_entity_poly.pdbx_strand_id
1 'polypeptide(L)'
;MRSELDALPRYSSERTCVDAEVFNPARLALLRLGSPQRIPLAGLRTLAMVLDEETWICRDAGLNDLPILAWLDFEASGRTRLNDPVPCLYYVYHAHAEMIRLQVLDIIAATMRDRLRAG
;
A
#
# COMPACT_ATOMS: atom_id res chain seq x y z
N MET A 1 2.04 11.47 6.26
CA MET A 1 2.84 10.31 5.80
C MET A 1 3.57 10.62 4.50
N ARG A 2 2.90 11.11 3.47
CA ARG A 2 3.53 11.52 2.21
C ARG A 2 4.74 12.48 2.34
N SER A 3 4.61 13.56 3.11
CA SER A 3 5.68 14.56 3.25
C SER A 3 6.99 13.99 3.82
N GLU A 4 6.90 12.94 4.65
CA GLU A 4 8.05 12.20 5.16
C GLU A 4 8.72 11.40 4.04
N LEU A 5 7.92 10.71 3.20
CA LEU A 5 8.42 9.92 2.07
C LEU A 5 9.13 10.76 1.01
N ASP A 6 8.63 11.98 0.75
CA ASP A 6 9.19 12.89 -0.24
C ASP A 6 10.57 13.45 0.17
N ALA A 7 10.86 13.46 1.47
CA ALA A 7 12.15 13.90 2.01
C ALA A 7 13.23 12.79 1.99
N LEU A 8 12.85 11.54 1.73
CA LEU A 8 13.75 10.39 1.79
C LEU A 8 14.34 10.07 0.41
N PRO A 9 15.62 9.67 0.32
CA PRO A 9 16.22 9.21 -0.92
C PRO A 9 15.53 7.93 -1.41
N ARG A 10 15.14 7.92 -2.68
CA ARG A 10 14.49 6.78 -3.33
C ARG A 10 15.50 6.03 -4.18
N TYR A 11 15.43 4.71 -4.18
CA TYR A 11 16.16 3.86 -5.13
C TYR A 11 15.58 4.02 -6.54
N SER A 12 14.25 3.99 -6.66
CA SER A 12 13.54 4.28 -7.92
C SER A 12 12.13 4.81 -7.66
N SER A 13 11.53 5.37 -8.71
CA SER A 13 10.14 5.78 -8.74
C SER A 13 9.56 5.55 -10.12
N GLU A 14 8.33 5.04 -10.19
CA GLU A 14 7.63 4.83 -11.45
C GLU A 14 6.14 5.17 -11.34
N ARG A 15 5.51 5.41 -12.49
CA ARG A 15 4.05 5.39 -12.61
C ARG A 15 3.61 3.96 -12.87
N THR A 16 2.63 3.51 -12.11
CA THR A 16 2.11 2.15 -12.20
C THR A 16 0.62 2.14 -11.89
N CYS A 17 0.01 0.96 -11.86
CA CYS A 17 -1.36 0.81 -11.41
C CYS A 17 -1.45 -0.24 -10.29
N VAL A 18 -2.42 -0.05 -9.41
CA VAL A 18 -2.88 -1.09 -8.47
C VAL A 18 -4.20 -1.63 -8.98
N ASP A 19 -4.32 -2.96 -9.03
CA ASP A 19 -5.55 -3.59 -9.48
C ASP A 19 -6.73 -3.22 -8.60
N ALA A 20 -7.91 -3.06 -9.22
CA ALA A 20 -9.14 -2.73 -8.52
C ALA A 20 -9.49 -3.73 -7.41
N GLU A 21 -9.10 -4.98 -7.58
CA GLU A 21 -9.31 -6.06 -6.60
C GLU A 21 -8.52 -5.85 -5.30
N VAL A 22 -7.40 -5.12 -5.36
CA VAL A 22 -6.61 -4.71 -4.20
C VAL A 22 -7.07 -3.35 -3.70
N PHE A 23 -7.26 -2.39 -4.61
CA PHE A 23 -7.62 -1.01 -4.27
C PHE A 23 -8.99 -0.89 -3.60
N ASN A 24 -10.03 -1.52 -4.16
CA ASN A 24 -11.39 -1.29 -3.70
C ASN A 24 -11.62 -1.80 -2.26
N PRO A 25 -11.18 -3.02 -1.85
CA PRO A 25 -11.30 -3.47 -0.46
C PRO A 25 -10.51 -2.59 0.51
N ALA A 26 -9.30 -2.17 0.14
CA ALA A 26 -8.48 -1.29 0.99
C ALA A 26 -9.16 0.07 1.18
N ARG A 27 -9.63 0.71 0.10
CA ARG A 27 -10.36 1.98 0.17
C ARG A 27 -11.63 1.86 1.02
N LEU A 28 -12.41 0.79 0.82
CA LEU A 28 -13.64 0.57 1.57
C LEU A 28 -13.37 0.33 3.06
N ALA A 29 -12.34 -0.43 3.40
CA ALA A 29 -11.93 -0.67 4.77
C ALA A 29 -11.47 0.62 5.46
N LEU A 30 -10.68 1.46 4.77
CA LEU A 30 -10.25 2.76 5.30
C LEU A 30 -11.45 3.69 5.60
N LEU A 31 -12.47 3.67 4.73
CA LEU A 31 -13.69 4.47 4.92
C LEU A 31 -14.59 3.95 6.05
N ARG A 32 -14.70 2.62 6.22
CA ARG A 32 -15.64 2.00 7.18
C ARG A 32 -15.05 1.70 8.55
N LEU A 33 -13.79 1.28 8.59
CA LEU A 33 -13.11 0.79 9.78
C LEU A 33 -12.09 1.81 10.33
N GLY A 34 -11.98 2.96 9.66
CA GLY A 34 -11.09 4.05 10.03
C GLY A 34 -9.74 4.02 9.32
N SER A 35 -9.03 5.15 9.41
CA SER A 35 -7.73 5.39 8.81
C SER A 35 -6.81 6.06 9.84
N PRO A 36 -5.52 5.67 9.96
CA PRO A 36 -4.82 4.68 9.13
C PRO A 36 -5.04 3.24 9.59
N GLN A 37 -4.91 2.29 8.67
CA GLN A 37 -4.90 0.86 8.94
C GLN A 37 -3.46 0.33 8.96
N ARG A 38 -3.13 -0.46 9.98
CA ARG A 38 -1.84 -1.19 10.05
C ARG A 38 -2.06 -2.67 9.77
N ILE A 39 -1.23 -3.26 8.91
CA ILE A 39 -1.30 -4.68 8.52
C ILE A 39 0.09 -5.30 8.70
N PRO A 40 0.28 -6.21 9.66
CA PRO A 40 1.46 -7.07 9.70
C PRO A 40 1.53 -7.94 8.44
N LEU A 41 2.69 -8.01 7.78
CA LEU A 41 2.84 -8.81 6.57
C LEU A 41 3.19 -10.26 6.96
N ALA A 42 2.18 -11.11 7.05
CA ALA A 42 2.37 -12.52 7.41
C ALA A 42 3.39 -13.21 6.47
N GLY A 43 4.40 -13.87 7.06
CA GLY A 43 5.49 -14.51 6.32
C GLY A 43 6.66 -13.57 5.99
N LEU A 44 6.52 -12.26 6.15
CA LEU A 44 7.57 -11.26 5.98
C LEU A 44 7.90 -10.66 7.36
N ARG A 45 8.84 -11.30 8.06
CA ARG A 45 9.26 -10.87 9.40
C ARG A 45 9.68 -9.40 9.35
N THR A 46 9.35 -8.67 10.42
CA THR A 46 9.58 -7.22 10.64
C THR A 46 8.88 -6.24 9.70
N LEU A 47 8.26 -6.71 8.61
CA LEU A 47 7.54 -5.82 7.69
C LEU A 47 6.07 -5.60 8.08
N ALA A 48 5.63 -4.36 7.93
CA ALA A 48 4.23 -3.98 8.10
C ALA A 48 3.81 -2.93 7.07
N MET A 49 2.57 -3.04 6.61
CA MET A 49 1.92 -1.99 5.84
C MET A 49 1.21 -1.00 6.75
N VAL A 50 1.35 0.28 6.43
CA VAL A 50 0.52 1.37 6.95
C VAL A 50 -0.21 1.99 5.78
N LEU A 51 -1.54 1.94 5.81
CA LEU A 51 -2.39 2.47 4.75
C LEU A 51 -3.20 3.63 5.31
N ASP A 52 -3.12 4.78 4.65
CA ASP A 52 -4.12 5.83 4.74
C ASP A 52 -4.81 6.04 3.38
N GLU A 53 -5.60 7.11 3.29
CA GLU A 53 -6.36 7.44 2.10
C GLU A 53 -5.51 7.86 0.89
N GLU A 54 -4.31 8.38 1.14
CA GLU A 54 -3.42 8.97 0.13
C GLU A 54 -2.18 8.12 -0.14
N THR A 55 -1.74 7.33 0.85
CA THR A 55 -0.43 6.70 0.90
C THR A 55 -0.52 5.31 1.53
N TRP A 56 0.06 4.31 0.87
CA TRP A 56 0.26 2.97 1.39
C TRP A 56 1.76 2.69 1.48
N ILE A 57 2.27 2.43 2.68
CA ILE A 57 3.71 2.32 2.94
C ILE A 57 4.03 0.97 3.55
N CYS A 58 4.96 0.23 2.95
CA CYS A 58 5.62 -0.91 3.57
C CYS A 58 6.83 -0.40 4.37
N ARG A 59 6.87 -0.67 5.67
CA ARG A 59 7.98 -0.32 6.56
C ARG A 59 8.58 -1.55 7.18
N ASP A 60 9.89 -1.49 7.43
CA ASP A 60 10.64 -2.52 8.15
C ASP A 60 10.99 -2.05 9.56
N ALA A 61 10.31 -2.59 10.56
CA ALA A 61 10.57 -2.30 11.96
C ALA A 61 11.95 -2.81 12.42
N GLY A 62 12.52 -3.80 11.71
CA GLY A 62 13.87 -4.30 11.96
C GLY A 62 14.96 -3.33 11.50
N LEU A 63 14.62 -2.34 10.67
CA LEU A 63 15.53 -1.32 10.14
C LEU A 63 15.11 0.09 10.57
N ASN A 64 14.69 0.28 11.82
CA ASN A 64 14.26 1.58 12.37
C ASN A 64 13.09 2.21 11.58
N ASP A 65 12.07 1.41 11.24
CA ASP A 65 10.89 1.83 10.48
C ASP A 65 11.19 2.41 9.09
N LEU A 66 12.30 1.97 8.49
CA LEU A 66 12.70 2.34 7.14
C LEU A 66 11.58 1.98 6.14
N PRO A 67 11.15 2.92 5.28
CA PRO A 67 10.25 2.57 4.19
C PRO A 67 10.97 1.67 3.20
N ILE A 68 10.28 0.64 2.74
CA ILE A 68 10.77 -0.34 1.77
C ILE A 68 10.15 -0.06 0.41
N LEU A 69 8.82 0.11 0.39
CA LEU A 69 7.99 0.43 -0.78
C LEU A 69 6.88 1.39 -0.38
N ALA A 70 6.40 2.21 -1.32
CA ALA A 70 5.19 2.98 -1.12
C ALA A 70 4.38 3.15 -2.40
N TRP A 71 3.05 3.17 -2.26
CA TRP A 71 2.10 3.59 -3.30
C TRP A 71 1.42 4.87 -2.84
N LEU A 72 1.25 5.82 -3.73
CA LEU A 72 0.68 7.13 -3.44
C LEU A 72 0.08 7.74 -4.71
N ASP A 73 -0.59 8.89 -4.58
CA ASP A 73 -1.20 9.58 -5.73
C ASP A 73 -2.21 8.71 -6.50
N PHE A 74 -3.10 8.04 -5.78
CA PHE A 74 -4.12 7.20 -6.40
C PHE A 74 -5.13 8.03 -7.21
N GLU A 75 -5.16 7.83 -8.53
CA GLU A 75 -6.04 8.55 -9.46
C GLU A 75 -7.40 7.83 -9.61
N ALA A 76 -8.15 7.73 -8.50
CA ALA A 76 -9.37 6.92 -8.44
C ALA A 76 -10.63 7.59 -9.04
N SER A 77 -10.65 8.93 -9.14
CA SER A 77 -11.81 9.73 -9.55
C SER A 77 -12.08 9.75 -11.06
N GLY A 78 -11.13 9.31 -11.88
CA GLY A 78 -11.25 9.26 -13.35
C GLY A 78 -11.68 7.91 -13.93
N ARG A 79 -12.00 6.92 -13.09
CA ARG A 79 -12.33 5.56 -13.55
C ARG A 79 -13.71 5.49 -14.18
N THR A 80 -13.82 4.75 -15.29
CA THR A 80 -15.09 4.52 -15.99
C THR A 80 -15.82 3.30 -15.40
N ARG A 81 -15.07 2.30 -14.92
CA ARG A 81 -15.60 1.07 -14.33
C ARG A 81 -14.94 0.80 -12.98
N LEU A 82 -15.69 0.13 -12.11
CA LEU A 82 -15.23 -0.23 -10.76
C LEU A 82 -14.05 -1.22 -10.78
N ASN A 83 -13.93 -2.02 -11.84
CA ASN A 83 -12.85 -3.00 -12.03
C ASN A 83 -11.64 -2.43 -12.79
N ASP A 84 -11.66 -1.16 -13.21
CA ASP A 84 -10.50 -0.55 -13.84
C ASP A 84 -9.38 -0.40 -12.79
N PRO A 85 -8.13 -0.77 -13.14
CA PRO A 85 -6.98 -0.58 -12.26
C PRO A 85 -6.78 0.91 -11.98
N VAL A 86 -6.21 1.23 -10.81
CA VAL A 86 -6.04 2.59 -10.31
C VAL A 86 -4.61 3.06 -10.57
N PRO A 87 -4.38 4.07 -11.43
CA PRO A 87 -3.06 4.67 -11.60
C PRO A 87 -2.56 5.28 -10.29
N CYS A 88 -1.26 5.16 -10.06
CA CYS A 88 -0.59 5.68 -8.87
C CYS A 88 0.91 5.89 -9.15
N LEU A 89 1.58 6.58 -8.23
CA LEU A 89 3.02 6.53 -8.10
C LEU A 89 3.43 5.34 -7.24
N TYR A 90 4.57 4.77 -7.56
CA TYR A 90 5.20 3.72 -6.77
C TYR A 90 6.66 4.04 -6.52
N TYR A 91 7.03 4.07 -5.24
CA TYR A 91 8.36 4.40 -4.76
C TYR A 91 9.03 3.16 -4.18
N VAL A 92 10.31 3.00 -4.53
CA VAL A 92 11.18 1.92 -4.05
C VAL A 92 12.31 2.55 -3.27
N TYR A 93 12.53 2.11 -2.03
CA TYR A 93 13.58 2.64 -1.15
C TYR A 93 14.72 1.65 -0.92
N HIS A 94 14.49 0.36 -1.19
CA HIS A 94 15.47 -0.70 -1.00
C HIS A 94 15.62 -1.54 -2.28
N ALA A 95 16.86 -1.85 -2.67
CA ALA A 95 17.18 -2.47 -3.97
C ALA A 95 16.48 -3.84 -4.22
N HIS A 96 16.16 -4.55 -3.14
CA HIS A 96 15.52 -5.87 -3.19
C HIS A 96 14.01 -5.86 -2.96
N ALA A 97 13.41 -4.67 -2.83
CA ALA A 97 12.03 -4.53 -2.43
C ALA A 97 11.02 -5.02 -3.49
N GLU A 98 11.37 -5.01 -4.77
CA GLU A 98 10.51 -5.53 -5.83
C GLU A 98 10.10 -7.00 -5.62
N MET A 99 10.93 -7.80 -4.94
CA MET A 99 10.63 -9.21 -4.70
C MET A 99 9.39 -9.45 -3.84
N ILE A 100 9.00 -8.48 -3.00
CA ILE A 100 7.84 -8.60 -2.11
C ILE A 100 6.61 -7.85 -2.62
N ARG A 101 6.72 -7.10 -3.72
CA ARG A 101 5.67 -6.18 -4.20
C ARG A 101 4.31 -6.86 -4.36
N LEU A 102 4.27 -7.98 -5.10
CA LEU A 102 3.02 -8.70 -5.36
C LEU A 102 2.46 -9.33 -4.09
N GLN A 103 3.32 -9.98 -3.28
CA GLN A 103 2.94 -10.59 -2.01
C GLN A 103 2.33 -9.55 -1.05
N VAL A 104 2.90 -8.35 -1.00
CA VAL A 104 2.38 -7.24 -0.18
C VAL A 104 0.96 -6.86 -0.61
N LEU A 105 0.72 -6.70 -1.92
CA LEU A 105 -0.61 -6.33 -2.44
C LEU A 105 -1.65 -7.44 -2.17
N ASP A 106 -1.27 -8.71 -2.30
CA ASP A 106 -2.14 -9.84 -1.97
C ASP A 106 -2.53 -9.85 -0.49
N ILE A 107 -1.56 -9.62 0.41
CA ILE A 107 -1.80 -9.54 1.85
C ILE A 107 -2.73 -8.39 2.19
N ILE A 108 -2.54 -7.21 1.57
CA ILE A 108 -3.43 -6.05 1.76
C ILE A 108 -4.87 -6.42 1.37
N ALA A 109 -5.05 -6.97 0.17
CA ALA A 109 -6.37 -7.31 -0.35
C ALA A 109 -7.07 -8.35 0.54
N ALA A 110 -6.38 -9.43 0.92
CA ALA A 110 -6.91 -10.47 1.78
C ALA A 110 -7.29 -9.91 3.16
N THR A 111 -6.37 -9.20 3.82
CA THR A 111 -6.58 -8.66 5.17
C THR A 111 -7.75 -7.68 5.22
N MET A 112 -7.86 -6.79 4.23
CA MET A 112 -8.92 -5.79 4.21
C MET A 112 -10.29 -6.43 3.95
N ARG A 113 -10.37 -7.44 3.09
CA ARG A 113 -11.61 -8.23 2.89
C ARG A 113 -12.02 -8.94 4.17
N ASP A 114 -11.09 -9.55 4.88
CA ASP A 114 -11.39 -10.25 6.13
C ASP A 114 -11.87 -9.30 7.22
N ARG A 115 -11.22 -8.14 7.38
CA ARG A 115 -11.67 -7.09 8.31
C ARG A 115 -13.06 -6.58 7.98
N LEU A 116 -13.36 -6.35 6.70
CA LEU A 116 -14.68 -5.91 6.24
C LEU A 116 -15.80 -6.95 6.43
N ARG A 117 -15.46 -8.24 6.56
CA ARG A 117 -16.42 -9.31 6.88
C ARG A 117 -16.67 -9.46 8.37
N ALA A 118 -15.71 -9.04 9.20
CA ALA A 118 -15.76 -9.18 10.65
C ALA A 118 -16.42 -7.99 11.37
N GLY A 119 -16.57 -6.84 10.70
CA GLY A 119 -17.24 -5.64 11.21
C GLY A 119 -18.60 -5.43 10.57
#